data_AF-A0A5M6D3F4-F1
#
_entry.id   AF-A0A5M6D3F4-F1
#
_cell.length_a   1.000
_cell.length_b   1.000
_cell.length_c   1.000
_cell.angle_alpha   90.00
_cell.angle_beta   90.00
_cell.angle_gamma   90.00
#
_symmetry.space_group_name_H-M   'P 1'
#
loop_
_entity.id
_entity.type
_entity.pdbx_description
1 polymer ?
#
loop_
_entity_poly.entity_id
_entity_poly.type
_entity_poly.pdbx_seq_one_letter_code
_entity_poly.pdbx_strand_id
1 'polypeptide(L)'
;MDINELFEQLLTESIDKVITSFHENPDEVLTENLRKSLFFEHVSNSLKLYRSNHDCIYLDCKRKSIKSSHTISKKLFLGAIEEDGHVLRPKFDHASGSFILDKIGVNLASTFPGFCTVHETLFQDFEEKNQFNTPQHFNLQLYRTICREYFIKKYQKQIYSQLLATYKEFREEALLKKYREDYFFQFLASKGVKIQELKYSFPDTFEKSIAKELTHLDKEISKIHTYYRKGTDLLAGKDDFWGTAYQVDIQIPVCLAGRANFKINHDGTEKNIIVMINVLPQKDKTTITISGLKKDEDYIKVYLNAVLKDGISILTMVETWMIRGTDHWFLKPSIWEKVSPGAKMTILEDIKDLGFNIGTPYPVSIFKNLKEKLKVNNR
;
A
#
# COMPACT_ATOMS: atom_id res chain seq x y z
N MET A 1 -35.68 26.09 38.34
CA MET A 1 -34.56 26.14 37.40
C MET A 1 -33.86 27.45 37.61
N ASP A 2 -32.60 27.40 38.03
CA ASP A 2 -31.74 28.59 38.13
C ASP A 2 -31.55 29.18 36.73
N ILE A 3 -31.31 30.49 36.64
CA ILE A 3 -31.04 31.19 35.38
C ILE A 3 -29.83 30.55 34.67
N ASN A 4 -28.82 30.12 35.43
CA ASN A 4 -27.65 29.42 34.89
C ASN A 4 -28.03 28.07 34.26
N GLU A 5 -28.89 27.28 34.91
CA GLU A 5 -29.38 26.00 34.36
C GLU A 5 -30.16 26.22 33.06
N LEU A 6 -31.00 27.26 33.01
CA LEU A 6 -31.74 27.62 31.78
C LEU A 6 -30.78 28.03 30.65
N PHE A 7 -29.72 28.78 30.96
CA PHE A 7 -28.71 29.17 29.97
C PHE A 7 -27.95 27.96 29.44
N GLU A 8 -27.51 27.05 30.32
CA GLU A 8 -26.83 25.81 29.92
C GLU A 8 -27.72 24.93 29.03
N GLN A 9 -29.00 24.81 29.38
CA GLN A 9 -29.96 24.05 28.58
C GLN A 9 -30.13 24.65 27.18
N LEU A 10 -30.37 25.96 27.07
CA LEU A 10 -30.53 26.63 25.78
C LEU A 10 -29.25 26.58 24.93
N LEU A 11 -28.08 26.64 25.58
CA LEU A 11 -26.79 26.48 24.92
C LEU A 11 -26.67 25.08 24.31
N THR A 12 -27.03 24.06 25.08
CA THR A 12 -27.02 22.65 24.67
C THR A 12 -27.97 22.43 23.48
N GLU A 13 -29.21 22.90 23.58
CA GLU A 13 -30.21 22.76 22.50
C GLU A 13 -29.75 23.43 21.20
N SER A 14 -29.12 24.61 21.29
CA SER A 14 -28.58 25.33 20.14
C SER A 14 -27.43 24.54 19.47
N ILE A 15 -26.54 23.92 20.26
CA ILE A 15 -25.45 23.08 19.74
C ILE A 15 -26.00 21.80 19.11
N ASP A 16 -26.92 21.13 19.80
CA ASP A 16 -27.54 19.89 19.32
C ASP A 16 -28.25 20.10 17.98
N LYS A 17 -28.86 21.26 17.78
CA LYS A 17 -29.47 21.64 16.49
C LYS A 17 -28.43 21.72 15.36
N VAL A 18 -27.27 22.34 15.62
CA VAL A 18 -26.17 22.42 14.63
C VAL A 18 -25.61 21.02 14.34
N ILE A 19 -25.42 20.19 15.36
CA ILE A 19 -24.96 18.80 15.21
C ILE A 19 -25.97 17.96 14.43
N THR A 20 -27.26 18.12 14.72
CA THR A 20 -28.34 17.41 14.01
C THR A 20 -28.36 17.81 12.54
N SER A 21 -28.31 19.10 12.23
CA SER A 21 -28.20 19.61 10.86
C SER A 21 -26.95 19.07 10.15
N PHE A 22 -25.82 18.95 10.84
CA PHE A 22 -24.62 18.33 10.28
C PHE A 22 -24.83 16.84 9.94
N HIS A 23 -25.52 16.08 10.77
CA HIS A 23 -25.83 14.68 10.47
C HIS A 23 -26.81 14.51 9.30
N GLU A 24 -27.78 15.42 9.17
CA GLU A 24 -28.75 15.43 8.07
C GLU A 24 -28.10 15.86 6.75
N ASN A 25 -27.28 16.91 6.78
CA ASN A 25 -26.62 17.45 5.60
C ASN A 25 -25.19 17.94 5.93
N PRO A 26 -24.18 17.05 5.86
CA PRO A 26 -22.80 17.41 6.13
C PRO A 26 -22.25 18.51 5.20
N ASP A 27 -22.83 18.70 4.01
CA ASP A 27 -22.36 19.68 3.01
C ASP A 27 -22.60 21.13 3.47
N GLU A 28 -23.58 21.37 4.35
CA GLU A 28 -23.86 22.70 4.91
C GLU A 28 -22.78 23.19 5.86
N VAL A 29 -22.03 22.28 6.47
CA VAL A 29 -20.94 22.57 7.42
C VAL A 29 -19.59 22.33 6.75
N LEU A 30 -19.41 21.15 6.16
CA LEU A 30 -18.20 20.76 5.44
C LEU A 30 -18.39 21.02 3.94
N THR A 31 -18.28 22.29 3.58
CA THR A 31 -18.35 22.72 2.16
C THR A 31 -17.32 21.99 1.28
N GLU A 32 -17.56 21.95 -0.02
CA GLU A 32 -16.65 21.34 -1.00
C GLU A 32 -15.22 21.91 -0.91
N ASN A 33 -15.09 23.22 -0.68
CA ASN A 33 -13.79 23.87 -0.54
C ASN A 33 -13.03 23.38 0.70
N LEU A 34 -13.71 23.18 1.83
CA LEU A 34 -13.09 22.63 3.05
C LEU A 34 -12.64 21.19 2.82
N ARG A 35 -13.46 20.38 2.14
CA ARG A 35 -13.09 18.99 1.79
C ARG A 35 -11.87 18.93 0.90
N LYS A 36 -11.80 19.80 -0.12
CA LYS A 36 -10.61 19.94 -0.98
C LYS A 36 -9.39 20.35 -0.17
N SER A 37 -9.52 21.31 0.74
CA SER A 37 -8.43 21.74 1.63
C SER A 37 -7.90 20.59 2.48
N LEU A 38 -8.78 19.87 3.18
CA LEU A 38 -8.43 18.70 3.97
C LEU A 38 -7.73 17.63 3.13
N PHE A 39 -8.22 17.39 1.91
CA PHE A 39 -7.62 16.45 0.98
C PHE A 39 -6.20 16.86 0.56
N PHE A 40 -5.99 18.12 0.16
CA PHE A 40 -4.65 18.60 -0.22
C PHE A 40 -3.68 18.60 0.94
N GLU A 41 -4.14 18.97 2.14
CA GLU A 41 -3.35 18.92 3.35
C GLU A 41 -2.94 17.47 3.68
N HIS A 42 -3.88 16.52 3.59
CA HIS A 42 -3.60 15.10 3.76
C HIS A 42 -2.53 14.58 2.79
N VAL A 43 -2.66 14.89 1.49
CA VAL A 43 -1.68 14.49 0.47
C VAL A 43 -0.31 15.11 0.74
N SER A 44 -0.27 16.40 1.06
CA SER A 44 0.96 17.13 1.38
C SER A 44 1.67 16.54 2.60
N ASN A 45 0.93 16.34 3.70
CA ASN A 45 1.44 15.76 4.94
C ASN A 45 1.92 14.33 4.74
N SER A 46 1.21 13.53 3.93
CA SER A 46 1.66 12.20 3.52
C SER A 46 3.01 12.26 2.82
N LEU A 47 3.15 13.03 1.74
CA LEU A 47 4.42 13.14 1.03
C LEU A 47 5.57 13.64 1.92
N LYS A 48 5.29 14.60 2.82
CA LYS A 48 6.26 15.12 3.79
C LYS A 48 6.70 14.04 4.78
N LEU A 49 5.76 13.29 5.35
CA LEU A 49 6.06 12.21 6.29
C LEU A 49 6.85 11.10 5.60
N TYR A 50 6.45 10.68 4.40
CA TYR A 50 7.17 9.65 3.65
C TYR A 50 8.64 10.03 3.43
N ARG A 51 8.90 11.30 3.10
CA ARG A 51 10.25 11.84 2.86
C ARG A 51 11.03 12.23 4.11
N SER A 52 10.43 12.10 5.29
CA SER A 52 11.07 12.43 6.57
C SER A 52 12.09 11.36 6.98
N ASN A 53 12.83 11.62 8.06
CA ASN A 53 13.75 10.64 8.61
C ASN A 53 12.98 9.62 9.45
N HIS A 54 13.01 8.36 9.04
CA HIS A 54 12.40 7.26 9.80
C HIS A 54 13.45 6.55 10.65
N ASP A 55 13.01 5.73 11.58
CA ASP A 55 13.90 4.78 12.24
C ASP A 55 14.22 3.63 11.30
N CYS A 56 15.43 3.10 11.40
CA CYS A 56 15.81 1.92 10.66
C CYS A 56 14.92 0.74 11.03
N ILE A 57 14.38 0.07 10.01
CA ILE A 57 13.48 -1.06 10.16
C ILE A 57 14.18 -2.35 10.57
N TYR A 58 15.50 -2.41 10.57
CA TYR A 58 16.21 -3.58 11.08
C TYR A 58 15.96 -3.72 12.59
N LEU A 59 15.74 -4.95 13.04
CA LEU A 59 15.34 -5.24 14.42
C LEU A 59 16.37 -4.67 15.42
N ASP A 60 15.86 -4.00 16.45
CA ASP A 60 16.65 -3.36 17.52
C ASP A 60 17.64 -2.26 17.08
N CYS A 61 17.62 -1.84 15.81
CA CYS A 61 18.41 -0.71 15.35
C CYS A 61 17.85 0.63 15.87
N LYS A 62 18.74 1.53 16.33
CA LYS A 62 18.39 2.89 16.81
C LYS A 62 18.81 4.01 15.85
N ARG A 63 19.37 3.67 14.70
CA ARG A 63 19.82 4.65 13.70
C ARG A 63 18.67 5.11 12.83
N LYS A 64 18.79 6.30 12.24
CA LYS A 64 17.85 6.79 11.23
C LYS A 64 18.08 6.11 9.88
N SER A 65 16.99 5.88 9.15
CA SER A 65 17.03 5.35 7.79
C SER A 65 17.52 6.40 6.80
N ILE A 66 18.06 5.92 5.68
CA ILE A 66 18.35 6.75 4.52
C ILE A 66 17.12 6.84 3.63
N LYS A 67 16.94 7.98 2.95
CA LYS A 67 15.79 8.20 2.05
C LYS A 67 15.85 7.35 0.78
N SER A 68 17.05 6.90 0.41
CA SER A 68 17.34 6.22 -0.85
C SER A 68 17.44 4.69 -0.73
N SER A 69 17.10 4.10 0.42
CA SER A 69 16.96 2.64 0.54
C SER A 69 15.89 2.17 -0.45
N HIS A 70 16.01 0.97 -1.01
CA HIS A 70 15.10 0.45 -2.03
C HIS A 70 14.72 -1.00 -1.80
N THR A 71 13.58 -1.45 -2.31
CA THR A 71 13.19 -2.87 -2.24
C THR A 71 13.78 -3.67 -3.39
N ILE A 72 13.89 -3.05 -4.57
CA ILE A 72 14.37 -3.68 -5.81
C ILE A 72 15.58 -2.89 -6.30
N SER A 73 16.71 -3.57 -6.47
CA SER A 73 17.95 -2.94 -6.93
C SER A 73 17.79 -2.30 -8.31
N LYS A 74 18.22 -1.04 -8.44
CA LYS A 74 18.32 -0.37 -9.73
C LYS A 74 19.30 -1.11 -10.65
N LYS A 75 20.54 -1.25 -10.19
CA LYS A 75 21.67 -1.73 -11.01
C LYS A 75 21.42 -3.13 -11.57
N LEU A 76 20.84 -3.99 -10.74
CA LEU A 76 20.69 -5.41 -11.03
C LEU A 76 19.36 -5.77 -11.72
N PHE A 77 18.26 -5.08 -11.39
CA PHE A 77 16.92 -5.46 -11.86
C PHE A 77 16.21 -4.34 -12.65
N LEU A 78 15.96 -3.16 -12.04
CA LEU A 78 15.18 -2.11 -12.73
C LEU A 78 15.88 -1.60 -14.00
N GLY A 79 17.22 -1.53 -13.99
CA GLY A 79 18.02 -1.16 -15.16
C GLY A 79 17.89 -2.15 -16.33
N ALA A 80 17.41 -3.38 -16.09
CA ALA A 80 17.15 -4.34 -17.16
C ALA A 80 15.86 -4.00 -17.95
N ILE A 81 14.94 -3.22 -17.36
CA ILE A 81 13.62 -2.93 -17.92
C ILE A 81 13.34 -1.44 -18.12
N GLU A 82 14.25 -0.56 -17.72
CA GLU A 82 14.07 0.88 -17.90
C GLU A 82 14.16 1.30 -19.37
N GLU A 83 13.46 2.37 -19.71
CA GLU A 83 13.57 3.05 -21.00
C GLU A 83 13.70 4.55 -20.72
N ASP A 84 14.73 5.17 -21.31
CA ASP A 84 15.10 6.57 -21.09
C ASP A 84 15.21 6.95 -19.61
N GLY A 85 15.71 6.04 -18.77
CA GLY A 85 15.85 6.25 -17.32
C GLY A 85 14.53 6.17 -16.52
N HIS A 86 13.47 5.61 -17.11
CA HIS A 86 12.14 5.55 -16.51
C HIS A 86 11.51 4.16 -16.58
N VAL A 87 10.58 3.92 -15.66
CA VAL A 87 9.68 2.76 -15.62
C VAL A 87 8.26 3.25 -15.32
N LEU A 88 7.24 2.39 -15.54
CA LEU A 88 5.85 2.67 -15.18
C LEU A 88 5.48 1.96 -13.88
N ARG A 89 4.67 2.59 -13.02
CA ARG A 89 4.10 1.95 -11.82
C ARG A 89 2.61 2.25 -11.71
N PRO A 90 1.80 1.41 -11.04
CA PRO A 90 0.46 1.80 -10.68
C PRO A 90 0.52 2.94 -9.65
N LYS A 91 -0.35 3.92 -9.81
CA LYS A 91 -0.53 5.03 -8.87
C LYS A 91 -2.01 5.36 -8.79
N PHE A 92 -2.53 5.49 -7.58
CA PHE A 92 -3.86 6.02 -7.39
C PHE A 92 -3.85 7.53 -7.66
N ASP A 93 -4.57 7.96 -8.68
CA ASP A 93 -4.82 9.38 -8.94
C ASP A 93 -6.08 9.81 -8.20
N HIS A 94 -5.86 10.57 -7.14
CA HIS A 94 -6.94 11.07 -6.30
C HIS A 94 -7.86 12.09 -7.01
N ALA A 95 -7.39 12.76 -8.08
CA ALA A 95 -8.22 13.70 -8.83
C ALA A 95 -9.29 12.96 -9.64
N SER A 96 -8.92 11.85 -10.30
CA SER A 96 -9.85 11.00 -11.05
C SER A 96 -10.48 9.86 -10.24
N GLY A 97 -10.01 9.61 -9.01
CA GLY A 97 -10.44 8.48 -8.19
C GLY A 97 -10.07 7.12 -8.80
N SER A 98 -9.06 7.08 -9.67
CA SER A 98 -8.72 5.91 -10.47
C SER A 98 -7.23 5.62 -10.47
N PHE A 99 -6.85 4.36 -10.74
CA PHE A 99 -5.45 4.03 -10.95
C PHE A 99 -5.00 4.50 -12.34
N ILE A 100 -3.77 5.00 -12.39
CA ILE A 100 -3.05 5.30 -13.62
C ILE A 100 -1.71 4.58 -13.60
N LEU A 101 -1.12 4.41 -14.79
CA LEU A 101 0.29 4.02 -14.91
C LEU A 101 1.14 5.30 -14.96
N ASP A 102 1.77 5.61 -13.83
CA ASP A 102 2.62 6.78 -13.63
C ASP A 102 4.04 6.48 -14.11
N LYS A 103 4.61 7.38 -14.92
CA LYS A 103 6.02 7.30 -15.36
C LYS A 103 6.90 7.88 -14.26
N ILE A 104 7.79 7.06 -13.72
CA ILE A 104 8.70 7.42 -12.62
C ILE A 104 10.15 7.20 -13.03
N GLY A 105 11.03 8.12 -12.63
CA GLY A 105 12.47 7.97 -12.83
C GLY A 105 13.00 6.76 -12.04
N VAL A 106 13.85 5.96 -12.68
CA VAL A 106 14.35 4.69 -12.14
C VAL A 106 15.00 4.83 -10.75
N ASN A 107 15.63 5.98 -10.46
CA ASN A 107 16.30 6.25 -9.18
C ASN A 107 15.32 6.44 -8.01
N LEU A 108 14.05 6.73 -8.32
CA LEU A 108 12.96 6.86 -7.35
C LEU A 108 12.06 5.62 -7.35
N ALA A 109 12.20 4.75 -8.35
CA ALA A 109 11.46 3.50 -8.40
C ALA A 109 11.92 2.59 -7.25
N SER A 110 10.94 1.97 -6.58
CA SER A 110 11.17 1.04 -5.48
C SER A 110 11.85 1.61 -4.21
N THR A 111 12.09 2.93 -4.13
CA THR A 111 12.66 3.54 -2.93
C THR A 111 11.67 3.49 -1.78
N PHE A 112 12.15 3.17 -0.58
CA PHE A 112 11.43 3.35 0.68
C PHE A 112 12.46 3.60 1.80
N PRO A 113 12.19 4.50 2.76
CA PRO A 113 13.14 4.89 3.79
C PRO A 113 13.20 3.87 4.95
N GLY A 114 13.55 2.62 4.63
CA GLY A 114 13.55 1.50 5.56
C GLY A 114 14.86 1.30 6.31
N PHE A 115 16.00 1.27 5.62
CA PHE A 115 17.28 0.91 6.23
C PHE A 115 18.20 2.10 6.49
N CYS A 116 19.07 2.02 7.50
CA CYS A 116 20.17 2.95 7.69
C CYS A 116 21.35 2.57 6.79
N THR A 117 22.36 3.44 6.68
CA THR A 117 23.56 3.18 5.86
C THR A 117 24.25 1.84 6.18
N VAL A 118 24.23 1.40 7.45
CA VAL A 118 24.83 0.13 7.87
C VAL A 118 23.97 -1.07 7.47
N HIS A 119 22.64 -1.00 7.58
CA HIS A 119 21.82 -2.15 7.21
C HIS A 119 21.54 -2.24 5.71
N GLU A 120 21.78 -1.16 4.96
CA GLU A 120 21.78 -1.22 3.50
C GLU A 120 22.93 -2.11 2.98
N THR A 121 24.03 -2.26 3.73
CA THR A 121 25.15 -3.10 3.33
C THR A 121 24.82 -4.59 3.33
N LEU A 122 23.73 -5.02 3.98
CA LEU A 122 23.26 -6.40 3.93
C LEU A 122 22.98 -6.88 2.50
N PHE A 123 22.62 -5.94 1.61
CA PHE A 123 22.25 -6.24 0.23
C PHE A 123 23.37 -6.00 -0.78
N GLN A 124 24.49 -5.40 -0.35
CA GLN A 124 25.58 -5.00 -1.26
C GLN A 124 26.21 -6.18 -1.99
N ASP A 125 26.31 -7.35 -1.34
CA ASP A 125 27.02 -8.50 -1.91
C ASP A 125 26.47 -8.88 -3.30
N PHE A 126 25.16 -9.05 -3.43
CA PHE A 126 24.54 -9.43 -4.70
C PHE A 126 24.35 -8.27 -5.68
N GLU A 127 24.24 -7.03 -5.17
CA GLU A 127 24.06 -5.83 -5.99
C GLU A 127 25.36 -5.35 -6.63
N GLU A 128 26.46 -5.33 -5.88
CA GLU A 128 27.75 -4.88 -6.37
C GLU A 128 28.35 -5.89 -7.35
N LYS A 129 28.29 -7.18 -7.01
CA LYS A 129 28.75 -8.31 -7.84
C LYS A 129 27.83 -8.57 -9.04
N ASN A 130 26.64 -7.99 -9.07
CA ASN A 130 25.62 -8.20 -10.10
C ASN A 130 25.23 -9.69 -10.26
N GLN A 131 25.11 -10.41 -9.14
CA GLN A 131 24.88 -11.86 -9.10
C GLN A 131 23.70 -12.20 -8.18
N PHE A 132 22.66 -12.86 -8.70
CA PHE A 132 21.46 -13.23 -7.92
C PHE A 132 21.06 -14.68 -8.17
N ASN A 133 21.77 -15.60 -7.52
CA ASN A 133 21.70 -17.03 -7.82
C ASN A 133 21.93 -17.95 -6.61
N THR A 134 22.13 -17.42 -5.40
CA THR A 134 22.33 -18.21 -4.19
C THR A 134 21.11 -18.15 -3.27
N PRO A 135 20.86 -19.17 -2.43
CA PRO A 135 19.81 -19.13 -1.41
C PRO A 135 19.92 -17.90 -0.48
N GLN A 136 21.15 -17.48 -0.15
CA GLN A 136 21.39 -16.28 0.65
C GLN A 136 20.86 -15.01 -0.03
N HIS A 137 21.07 -14.86 -1.34
CA HIS A 137 20.56 -13.69 -2.07
C HIS A 137 19.03 -13.66 -2.07
N PHE A 138 18.40 -14.83 -2.24
CA PHE A 138 16.95 -14.96 -2.20
C PHE A 138 16.38 -14.63 -0.82
N ASN A 139 17.03 -15.10 0.25
CA ASN A 139 16.66 -14.79 1.64
C ASN A 139 16.79 -13.30 1.96
N LEU A 140 17.86 -12.65 1.50
CA LEU A 140 18.05 -11.21 1.68
C LEU A 140 16.98 -10.41 0.92
N GLN A 141 16.68 -10.78 -0.32
CA GLN A 141 15.61 -10.12 -1.08
C GLN A 141 14.23 -10.35 -0.45
N LEU A 142 13.95 -11.55 0.05
CA LEU A 142 12.74 -11.86 0.81
C LEU A 142 12.63 -10.96 2.05
N TYR A 143 13.70 -10.87 2.84
CA TYR A 143 13.75 -10.00 4.03
C TYR A 143 13.48 -8.53 3.67
N ARG A 144 14.07 -8.05 2.57
CA ARG A 144 13.86 -6.69 2.07
C ARG A 144 12.41 -6.42 1.70
N THR A 145 11.77 -7.36 1.00
CA THR A 145 10.34 -7.30 0.65
C THR A 145 9.47 -7.28 1.91
N ILE A 146 9.72 -8.16 2.88
CA ILE A 146 8.99 -8.18 4.16
C ILE A 146 9.12 -6.83 4.90
N CYS A 147 10.32 -6.26 4.95
CA CYS A 147 10.57 -4.98 5.59
C CYS A 147 9.78 -3.85 4.91
N ARG A 148 9.77 -3.78 3.57
CA ARG A 148 8.96 -2.79 2.85
C ARG A 148 7.48 -2.93 3.18
N GLU A 149 6.94 -4.15 3.16
CA GLU A 149 5.53 -4.40 3.47
C GLU A 149 5.17 -3.98 4.90
N TYR A 150 6.03 -4.31 5.87
CA TYR A 150 5.85 -3.89 7.26
C TYR A 150 5.92 -2.36 7.41
N PHE A 151 6.90 -1.72 6.77
CA PHE A 151 7.04 -0.26 6.75
C PHE A 151 5.80 0.42 6.19
N ILE A 152 5.35 0.03 5.00
CA ILE A 152 4.24 0.67 4.30
C ILE A 152 2.93 0.54 5.09
N LYS A 153 2.68 -0.59 5.74
CA LYS A 153 1.48 -0.75 6.60
C LYS A 153 1.52 0.13 7.85
N LYS A 154 2.67 0.23 8.52
CA LYS A 154 2.83 1.17 9.65
C LYS A 154 2.68 2.61 9.21
N TYR A 155 3.28 2.97 8.09
CA TYR A 155 3.18 4.28 7.49
C TYR A 155 1.73 4.63 7.15
N GLN A 156 0.99 3.71 6.50
CA GLN A 156 -0.42 3.87 6.19
C GLN A 156 -1.25 4.16 7.45
N LYS A 157 -1.04 3.39 8.53
CA LYS A 157 -1.72 3.65 9.81
C LYS A 157 -1.45 5.06 10.34
N GLN A 158 -0.18 5.50 10.32
CA GLN A 158 0.19 6.83 10.78
C GLN A 158 -0.51 7.94 9.98
N ILE A 159 -0.59 7.78 8.66
CA ILE A 159 -1.29 8.72 7.77
C ILE A 159 -2.79 8.78 8.05
N TYR A 160 -3.44 7.64 8.26
CA TYR A 160 -4.86 7.63 8.62
C TYR A 160 -5.13 8.21 10.01
N SER A 161 -4.22 8.01 10.98
CA SER A 161 -4.33 8.63 12.30
C SER A 161 -4.20 10.16 12.21
N GLN A 162 -3.27 10.67 11.38
CA GLN A 162 -3.13 12.11 11.12
C GLN A 162 -4.35 12.68 10.39
N LEU A 163 -4.88 11.95 9.40
CA LEU A 163 -6.12 12.34 8.70
C LEU A 163 -7.28 12.49 9.68
N LEU A 164 -7.45 11.53 10.60
CA LEU A 164 -8.52 11.57 11.60
C LEU A 164 -8.38 12.79 12.52
N ALA A 165 -7.17 13.06 13.01
CA ALA A 165 -6.91 14.22 13.87
C ALA A 165 -7.21 15.54 13.13
N THR A 166 -6.65 15.70 11.92
CA THR A 166 -6.85 16.89 11.09
C THR A 166 -8.33 17.08 10.75
N TYR A 167 -9.04 15.99 10.40
CA TYR A 167 -10.46 16.05 10.11
C TYR A 167 -11.28 16.55 11.31
N LYS A 168 -10.97 16.09 12.54
CA LYS A 168 -11.67 16.53 13.75
C LYS A 168 -11.51 18.03 13.96
N GLU A 169 -10.29 18.53 13.84
CA GLU A 169 -9.99 19.97 13.95
C GLU A 169 -10.79 20.77 12.91
N PHE A 170 -10.74 20.38 11.63
CA PHE A 170 -11.50 21.04 10.55
C PHE A 170 -13.01 21.01 10.79
N ARG A 171 -13.55 19.87 11.22
CA ARG A 171 -14.97 19.69 11.51
C ARG A 171 -15.42 20.57 12.67
N GLU A 172 -14.64 20.60 13.75
CA GLU A 172 -14.94 21.39 14.94
C GLU A 172 -14.92 22.90 14.64
N GLU A 173 -13.93 23.37 13.88
CA GLU A 173 -13.89 24.77 13.44
C GLU A 173 -15.09 25.14 12.56
N ALA A 174 -15.47 24.26 11.62
CA ALA A 174 -16.60 24.49 10.74
C ALA A 174 -17.95 24.53 11.50
N LEU A 175 -18.14 23.60 12.44
CA LEU A 175 -19.31 23.58 13.32
C LEU A 175 -19.37 24.80 14.23
N LEU A 176 -18.23 25.22 14.80
CA LEU A 176 -18.16 26.45 15.61
C LEU A 176 -18.53 27.68 14.79
N LYS A 177 -18.11 27.76 13.53
CA LYS A 177 -18.52 28.84 12.63
C LYS A 177 -20.03 28.83 12.41
N LYS A 178 -20.62 27.67 12.12
CA LYS A 178 -22.06 27.51 11.94
C LYS A 178 -22.84 27.86 13.21
N TYR A 179 -22.33 27.43 14.36
CA TYR A 179 -22.90 27.74 15.66
C TYR A 179 -22.91 29.23 15.98
N ARG A 180 -21.86 29.97 15.57
CA ARG A 180 -21.82 31.43 15.71
C ARG A 180 -22.90 32.14 14.87
N GLU A 181 -23.42 31.49 13.84
CA GLU A 181 -24.54 32.01 13.03
C GLU A 181 -25.91 31.72 13.68
N ASP A 182 -25.98 30.87 14.73
CA ASP A 182 -27.23 30.56 15.42
C ASP A 182 -27.77 31.78 16.18
N TYR A 183 -29.09 31.94 16.13
CA TYR A 183 -29.79 33.07 16.74
C TYR A 183 -29.54 33.19 18.24
N PHE A 184 -29.41 32.06 18.96
CA PHE A 184 -29.16 32.08 20.40
C PHE A 184 -27.75 32.57 20.71
N PHE A 185 -26.75 32.16 19.93
CA PHE A 185 -25.38 32.67 20.06
C PHE A 185 -25.32 34.18 19.81
N GLN A 186 -25.99 34.66 18.75
CA GLN A 186 -26.08 36.09 18.44
C GLN A 186 -26.78 36.88 19.55
N PHE A 187 -27.82 36.31 20.15
CA PHE A 187 -28.49 36.89 21.31
C PHE A 187 -27.53 37.03 22.50
N LEU A 188 -26.79 35.98 22.87
CA LEU A 188 -25.80 36.02 23.95
C LEU A 188 -24.74 37.09 23.71
N ALA A 189 -24.20 37.15 22.48
CA ALA A 189 -23.22 38.16 22.10
C ALA A 189 -23.78 39.59 22.23
N SER A 190 -25.05 39.82 21.85
CA SER A 190 -25.73 41.12 22.01
C SER A 190 -25.89 41.56 23.47
N LYS A 191 -25.86 40.61 24.41
CA LYS A 191 -25.90 40.85 25.85
C LYS A 191 -24.51 40.96 26.49
N GLY A 192 -23.45 40.92 25.69
CA GLY A 192 -22.07 41.00 26.16
C GLY A 192 -21.55 39.71 26.79
N VAL A 193 -22.28 38.59 26.66
CA VAL A 193 -21.84 37.28 27.13
C VAL A 193 -20.77 36.76 26.18
N LYS A 194 -19.59 36.41 26.72
CA LYS A 194 -18.49 35.84 25.96
C LYS A 194 -18.33 34.36 26.30
N ILE A 195 -18.52 33.50 25.31
CA ILE A 195 -18.21 32.08 25.43
C ILE A 195 -16.68 31.92 25.35
N GLN A 196 -16.06 31.50 26.45
CA GLN A 196 -14.61 31.29 26.51
C GLN A 196 -14.19 30.01 25.81
N GLU A 197 -14.91 28.92 26.07
CA GLU A 197 -14.61 27.60 25.55
C GLU A 197 -15.91 26.82 25.32
N LEU A 198 -15.97 26.09 24.20
CA LEU A 198 -17.06 25.18 23.91
C LEU A 198 -16.48 23.81 23.57
N LYS A 199 -16.83 22.79 24.36
CA LYS A 199 -16.41 21.40 24.15
C LYS A 199 -17.62 20.56 23.83
N TYR A 200 -17.56 19.85 22.71
CA TYR A 200 -18.53 18.86 22.32
C TYR A 200 -17.80 17.72 21.61
N SER A 201 -18.38 16.53 21.63
CA SER A 201 -17.82 15.36 20.96
C SER A 201 -18.94 14.45 20.51
N PHE A 202 -18.94 14.12 19.22
CA PHE A 202 -19.86 13.14 18.66
C PHE A 202 -19.18 12.44 17.48
N PRO A 203 -19.47 11.15 17.24
CA PRO A 203 -18.89 10.41 16.13
C PRO A 203 -19.77 10.54 14.87
N ASP A 204 -19.17 10.95 13.76
CA ASP A 204 -19.86 10.97 12.46
C ASP A 204 -19.48 9.77 11.56
N THR A 205 -20.07 9.71 10.37
CA THR A 205 -19.87 8.62 9.41
C THR A 205 -18.44 8.52 8.87
N PHE A 206 -17.77 9.66 8.64
CA PHE A 206 -16.39 9.71 8.16
C PHE A 206 -15.40 9.31 9.26
N GLU A 207 -15.61 9.80 10.48
CA GLU A 207 -14.84 9.39 11.66
C GLU A 207 -14.95 7.87 11.91
N LYS A 208 -16.17 7.32 11.86
CA LYS A 208 -16.41 5.87 11.99
C LYS A 208 -15.72 5.08 10.87
N SER A 209 -15.72 5.61 9.64
CA SER A 209 -15.05 4.98 8.50
C SER A 209 -13.54 4.91 8.70
N ILE A 210 -12.89 6.01 9.08
CA ILE A 210 -11.44 6.02 9.34
C ILE A 210 -11.09 5.14 10.55
N ALA A 211 -11.88 5.18 11.62
CA ALA A 211 -11.64 4.34 12.80
C ALA A 211 -11.72 2.84 12.47
N LYS A 212 -12.67 2.45 11.59
CA LYS A 212 -12.75 1.08 11.07
C LYS A 212 -11.52 0.70 10.26
N GLU A 213 -11.04 1.60 9.40
CA GLU A 213 -9.81 1.39 8.62
C GLU A 213 -8.57 1.26 9.52
N LEU A 214 -8.43 2.11 10.53
CA LEU A 214 -7.34 2.00 11.51
C LEU A 214 -7.35 0.65 12.24
N THR A 215 -8.54 0.17 12.62
CA THR A 215 -8.72 -1.16 13.23
C THR A 215 -8.34 -2.27 12.26
N HIS A 216 -8.67 -2.13 10.98
CA HIS A 216 -8.25 -3.07 9.94
C HIS A 216 -6.73 -3.08 9.77
N LEU A 217 -6.10 -1.91 9.69
CA LEU A 217 -4.65 -1.75 9.58
C LEU A 217 -3.93 -2.36 10.79
N ASP A 218 -4.47 -2.26 11.99
CA ASP A 218 -3.89 -2.90 13.18
C ASP A 218 -3.84 -4.44 13.07
N LYS A 219 -4.90 -5.04 12.54
CA LYS A 219 -4.93 -6.47 12.25
C LYS A 219 -3.91 -6.84 11.18
N GLU A 220 -3.82 -6.05 10.11
CA GLU A 220 -2.86 -6.29 9.02
C GLU A 220 -1.41 -6.13 9.48
N ILE A 221 -1.09 -5.08 10.25
CA ILE A 221 0.22 -4.84 10.86
C ILE A 221 0.59 -6.01 11.78
N SER A 222 -0.33 -6.51 12.59
CA SER A 222 -0.08 -7.66 13.47
C SER A 222 0.28 -8.92 12.69
N LYS A 223 -0.41 -9.17 11.57
CA LYS A 223 -0.08 -10.29 10.67
C LYS A 223 1.31 -10.12 10.06
N ILE A 224 1.61 -8.98 9.43
CA ILE A 224 2.91 -8.76 8.77
C ILE A 224 4.07 -8.66 9.78
N HIS A 225 3.80 -8.22 11.01
CA HIS A 225 4.79 -8.20 12.09
C HIS A 225 5.35 -9.60 12.38
N THR A 226 4.50 -10.64 12.31
CA THR A 226 4.94 -12.03 12.47
C THR A 226 5.97 -12.43 11.41
N TYR A 227 5.72 -12.06 10.15
CA TYR A 227 6.65 -12.28 9.05
C TYR A 227 7.93 -11.47 9.23
N TYR A 228 7.83 -10.22 9.67
CA TYR A 228 8.98 -9.36 9.94
C TYR A 228 9.91 -9.92 11.03
N ARG A 229 9.35 -10.40 12.14
CA ARG A 229 10.13 -11.05 13.22
C ARG A 229 10.85 -12.29 12.69
N LYS A 230 10.11 -13.20 12.05
CA LYS A 230 10.67 -14.42 11.45
C LYS A 230 11.66 -14.13 10.31
N GLY A 231 11.50 -13.02 9.60
CA GLY A 231 12.43 -12.61 8.55
C GLY A 231 13.79 -12.22 9.11
N THR A 232 13.82 -11.68 10.33
CA THR A 232 15.08 -11.44 11.05
C THR A 232 15.72 -12.77 11.47
N ASP A 233 14.91 -13.71 11.96
CA ASP A 233 15.34 -15.06 12.31
C ASP A 233 15.88 -15.85 11.10
N LEU A 234 15.32 -15.64 9.91
CA LEU A 234 15.81 -16.20 8.64
C LEU A 234 17.27 -15.79 8.38
N LEU A 235 17.63 -14.52 8.65
CA LEU A 235 19.02 -14.06 8.50
C LEU A 235 19.97 -14.71 9.51
N ALA A 236 19.43 -15.20 10.64
CA ALA A 236 20.16 -15.99 11.63
C ALA A 236 20.14 -17.51 11.33
N GLY A 237 19.62 -17.92 10.16
CA GLY A 237 19.62 -19.31 9.72
C GLY A 237 18.48 -20.17 10.27
N LYS A 238 17.42 -19.58 10.84
CA LYS A 238 16.24 -20.35 11.28
C LYS A 238 15.33 -20.73 10.11
N ASP A 239 14.76 -21.94 10.18
CA ASP A 239 13.87 -22.51 9.16
C ASP A 239 12.39 -22.10 9.36
N ASP A 240 12.15 -20.80 9.57
CA ASP A 240 10.81 -20.26 9.79
C ASP A 240 10.01 -20.03 8.49
N PHE A 241 10.72 -20.03 7.36
CA PHE A 241 10.19 -19.76 6.03
C PHE A 241 10.43 -20.95 5.12
N TRP A 242 9.45 -21.23 4.28
CA TRP A 242 9.66 -21.99 3.06
C TRP A 242 9.65 -21.03 1.88
N GLY A 243 10.56 -21.24 0.93
CA GLY A 243 10.61 -20.46 -0.29
C GLY A 243 11.34 -21.18 -1.39
N THR A 244 11.07 -20.77 -2.62
CA THR A 244 11.71 -21.30 -3.81
C THR A 244 11.97 -20.20 -4.82
N ALA A 245 12.97 -20.41 -5.67
CA ALA A 245 13.34 -19.53 -6.76
C ALA A 245 13.31 -20.30 -8.08
N TYR A 246 12.59 -19.75 -9.05
CA TYR A 246 12.51 -20.25 -10.40
C TYR A 246 13.26 -19.31 -11.33
N GLN A 247 14.15 -19.87 -12.14
CA GLN A 247 14.83 -19.14 -13.19
C GLN A 247 14.12 -19.43 -14.52
N VAL A 248 13.79 -18.37 -15.24
CA VAL A 248 13.22 -18.46 -16.58
C VAL A 248 14.20 -17.81 -17.55
N ASP A 249 14.53 -18.49 -18.65
CA ASP A 249 15.51 -18.04 -19.65
C ASP A 249 14.95 -17.00 -20.62
N ILE A 250 14.08 -16.13 -20.11
CA ILE A 250 13.56 -14.95 -20.80
C ILE A 250 13.56 -13.78 -19.82
N GLN A 251 13.76 -12.57 -20.34
CA GLN A 251 13.46 -11.35 -19.60
C GLN A 251 11.94 -11.12 -19.63
N ILE A 252 11.29 -11.23 -18.48
CA ILE A 252 9.92 -10.77 -18.28
C ILE A 252 10.00 -9.29 -17.92
N PRO A 253 9.40 -8.38 -18.70
CA PRO A 253 9.72 -6.95 -18.65
C PRO A 253 9.00 -6.20 -17.50
N VAL A 254 8.99 -6.80 -16.31
CA VAL A 254 8.43 -6.24 -15.07
C VAL A 254 9.31 -6.60 -13.88
N CYS A 255 9.55 -5.62 -13.01
CA CYS A 255 10.06 -5.84 -11.66
C CYS A 255 8.88 -5.84 -10.69
N LEU A 256 8.80 -6.83 -9.80
CA LEU A 256 7.75 -6.92 -8.78
C LEU A 256 8.37 -7.38 -7.47
N ALA A 257 7.98 -6.78 -6.35
CA ALA A 257 8.38 -7.25 -5.02
C ALA A 257 7.34 -6.85 -3.98
N GLY A 258 6.56 -7.80 -3.47
CA GLY A 258 5.51 -7.47 -2.52
C GLY A 258 4.87 -8.65 -1.84
N ARG A 259 3.86 -8.35 -1.02
CA ARG A 259 3.00 -9.32 -0.39
C ARG A 259 1.83 -9.65 -1.30
N ALA A 260 1.47 -10.92 -1.37
CA ALA A 260 0.24 -11.39 -1.97
C ALA A 260 -0.41 -12.46 -1.08
N ASN A 261 -1.61 -12.91 -1.46
CA ASN A 261 -2.28 -14.00 -0.78
C ASN A 261 -3.10 -14.84 -1.75
N PHE A 262 -3.36 -16.08 -1.39
CA PHE A 262 -4.37 -16.93 -2.03
C PHE A 262 -5.19 -17.66 -0.97
N LYS A 263 -6.40 -18.05 -1.36
CA LYS A 263 -7.33 -18.79 -0.50
C LYS A 263 -7.34 -20.27 -0.89
N ILE A 264 -7.36 -21.14 0.10
CA ILE A 264 -7.50 -22.59 -0.08
C ILE A 264 -8.52 -23.14 0.91
N ASN A 265 -9.36 -24.08 0.45
CA ASN A 265 -10.25 -24.82 1.35
C ASN A 265 -9.52 -26.04 1.89
N HIS A 266 -9.43 -26.15 3.21
CA HIS A 266 -8.83 -27.27 3.91
C HIS A 266 -9.75 -27.68 5.06
N ASP A 267 -10.21 -28.92 5.04
CA ASP A 267 -11.16 -29.48 6.02
C ASP A 267 -12.43 -28.63 6.19
N GLY A 268 -13.00 -28.18 5.08
CA GLY A 268 -14.20 -27.34 5.07
C GLY A 268 -13.99 -25.89 5.55
N THR A 269 -12.75 -25.52 5.90
CA THR A 269 -12.40 -24.16 6.33
C THR A 269 -11.56 -23.45 5.27
N GLU A 270 -11.95 -22.23 4.90
CA GLU A 270 -11.15 -21.36 4.04
C GLU A 270 -9.94 -20.83 4.81
N LYS A 271 -8.73 -21.14 4.33
CA LYS A 271 -7.46 -20.60 4.82
C LYS A 271 -6.93 -19.57 3.84
N ASN A 272 -6.51 -18.41 4.36
CA ASN A 272 -5.82 -17.38 3.58
C ASN A 272 -4.30 -17.49 3.78
N ILE A 273 -3.60 -17.91 2.74
CA ILE A 273 -2.15 -18.11 2.75
C ILE A 273 -1.47 -16.84 2.26
N ILE A 274 -0.60 -16.26 3.08
CA ILE A 274 0.17 -15.05 2.74
C ILE A 274 1.55 -15.46 2.25
N VAL A 275 1.94 -14.91 1.10
CA VAL A 275 3.23 -15.13 0.46
C VAL A 275 3.90 -13.81 0.10
N MET A 276 5.23 -13.84 0.09
CA MET A 276 6.07 -12.80 -0.48
C MET A 276 6.50 -13.26 -1.85
N ILE A 277 6.29 -12.40 -2.85
CA ILE A 277 6.53 -12.71 -4.25
C ILE A 277 7.48 -11.67 -4.85
N ASN A 278 8.40 -12.14 -5.68
CA ASN A 278 9.28 -11.27 -6.44
C ASN A 278 9.41 -11.75 -7.89
N VAL A 279 9.47 -10.79 -8.83
CA VAL A 279 9.81 -11.00 -10.24
C VAL A 279 10.96 -10.06 -10.55
N LEU A 280 12.13 -10.64 -10.81
CA LEU A 280 13.41 -9.93 -10.81
C LEU A 280 14.13 -10.18 -12.14
N PRO A 281 13.83 -9.37 -13.17
CA PRO A 281 14.43 -9.51 -14.49
C PRO A 281 15.90 -9.10 -14.48
N GLN A 282 16.68 -9.84 -15.25
CA GLN A 282 18.04 -9.50 -15.66
C GLN A 282 18.06 -9.47 -17.20
N LYS A 283 19.23 -9.22 -17.80
CA LYS A 283 19.35 -9.01 -19.26
C LYS A 283 18.66 -10.11 -20.10
N ASP A 284 18.94 -11.38 -19.82
CA ASP A 284 18.50 -12.51 -20.64
C ASP A 284 17.70 -13.57 -19.86
N LYS A 285 17.34 -13.27 -18.61
CA LYS A 285 16.65 -14.20 -17.71
C LYS A 285 15.86 -13.47 -16.65
N THR A 286 14.94 -14.16 -16.00
CA THR A 286 14.17 -13.64 -14.87
C THR A 286 14.22 -14.61 -13.71
N THR A 287 14.50 -14.10 -12.53
CA THR A 287 14.36 -14.88 -11.30
C THR A 287 13.02 -14.55 -10.66
N ILE A 288 12.19 -15.57 -10.46
CA ILE A 288 10.88 -15.48 -9.82
C ILE A 288 11.00 -16.18 -8.47
N THR A 289 10.67 -15.49 -7.38
CA THR A 289 10.69 -16.10 -6.05
C THR A 289 9.32 -16.04 -5.41
N ILE A 290 8.97 -17.06 -4.66
CA ILE A 290 7.79 -17.09 -3.80
C ILE A 290 8.16 -17.74 -2.48
N SER A 291 7.77 -17.10 -1.38
CA SER A 291 8.07 -17.59 -0.04
C SER A 291 6.92 -17.32 0.92
N GLY A 292 6.71 -18.20 1.87
CA GLY A 292 5.74 -18.04 2.95
C GLY A 292 6.24 -18.70 4.23
N LEU A 293 5.41 -18.73 5.26
CA LEU A 293 5.79 -19.40 6.50
C LEU A 293 5.95 -20.90 6.25
N LYS A 294 6.91 -21.52 6.93
CA LYS A 294 7.20 -22.96 6.78
C LYS A 294 5.96 -23.85 6.95
N LYS A 295 5.08 -23.50 7.90
CA LYS A 295 3.81 -24.19 8.15
C LYS A 295 2.83 -24.21 6.97
N ASP A 296 3.01 -23.30 6.00
CA ASP A 296 2.14 -23.15 4.83
C ASP A 296 2.77 -23.76 3.55
N GLU A 297 3.93 -24.42 3.67
CA GLU A 297 4.72 -24.99 2.57
C GLU A 297 3.87 -25.83 1.60
N ASP A 298 3.08 -26.77 2.11
CA ASP A 298 2.31 -27.68 1.27
C ASP A 298 1.25 -26.95 0.42
N TYR A 299 0.60 -25.93 1.00
CA TYR A 299 -0.36 -25.11 0.27
C TYR A 299 0.31 -24.28 -0.82
N ILE A 300 1.52 -23.77 -0.57
CA ILE A 300 2.28 -23.01 -1.57
C ILE A 300 2.74 -23.93 -2.71
N LYS A 301 3.17 -25.16 -2.41
CA LYS A 301 3.50 -26.15 -3.45
C LYS A 301 2.29 -26.49 -4.31
N VAL A 302 1.11 -26.68 -3.71
CA VAL A 302 -0.15 -26.90 -4.45
C VAL A 302 -0.45 -25.73 -5.38
N TYR A 303 -0.34 -24.50 -4.88
CA TYR A 303 -0.50 -23.29 -5.71
C TYR A 303 0.47 -23.29 -6.90
N LEU A 304 1.77 -23.54 -6.64
CA LEU A 304 2.81 -23.52 -7.67
C LEU A 304 2.61 -24.58 -8.74
N ASN A 305 2.24 -25.80 -8.36
CA ASN A 305 1.93 -26.88 -9.29
C ASN A 305 0.76 -26.51 -10.23
N ALA A 306 -0.17 -25.67 -9.78
CA ALA A 306 -1.29 -25.22 -10.61
C ALA A 306 -0.88 -24.14 -11.63
N VAL A 307 0.11 -23.30 -11.32
CA VAL A 307 0.45 -22.10 -12.13
C VAL A 307 1.78 -22.21 -12.90
N LEU A 308 2.68 -23.11 -12.54
CA LEU A 308 4.00 -23.31 -13.16
C LEU A 308 4.01 -24.48 -14.16
N LYS A 309 3.09 -24.47 -15.13
CA LYS A 309 2.97 -25.56 -16.11
C LYS A 309 3.88 -25.39 -17.33
N ASP A 310 4.01 -24.16 -17.81
CA ASP A 310 4.72 -23.78 -19.03
C ASP A 310 4.99 -22.27 -19.03
N GLY A 311 5.72 -21.77 -20.02
CA GLY A 311 6.07 -20.34 -20.10
C GLY A 311 4.88 -19.39 -20.22
N ILE A 312 3.78 -19.79 -20.88
CA ILE A 312 2.55 -18.97 -20.98
C ILE A 312 1.84 -18.92 -19.62
N SER A 313 1.80 -20.06 -18.93
CA SER A 313 1.25 -20.16 -17.56
C SER A 313 2.06 -19.29 -16.58
N ILE A 314 3.40 -19.28 -16.68
CA ILE A 314 4.27 -18.39 -15.89
C ILE A 314 3.96 -16.91 -16.16
N LEU A 315 3.83 -16.50 -17.43
CA LEU A 315 3.48 -15.11 -17.75
C LEU A 315 2.10 -14.71 -17.22
N THR A 316 1.14 -15.63 -17.27
CA THR A 316 -0.21 -15.42 -16.72
C THR A 316 -0.17 -15.32 -15.20
N MET A 317 0.67 -16.11 -14.53
CA MET A 317 0.92 -16.00 -13.09
C MET A 317 1.49 -14.63 -12.73
N VAL A 318 2.50 -14.14 -13.47
CA VAL A 318 3.09 -12.81 -13.23
C VAL A 318 2.06 -11.69 -13.44
N GLU A 319 1.26 -11.72 -14.51
CA GLU A 319 0.16 -10.76 -14.70
C GLU A 319 -0.86 -10.83 -13.56
N THR A 320 -1.16 -12.03 -13.09
CA THR A 320 -2.04 -12.24 -11.92
C THR A 320 -1.46 -11.60 -10.67
N TRP A 321 -0.17 -11.74 -10.42
CA TRP A 321 0.51 -11.11 -9.28
C TRP A 321 0.52 -9.58 -9.36
N MET A 322 0.68 -9.02 -10.56
CA MET A 322 0.65 -7.57 -10.78
C MET A 322 -0.71 -6.97 -10.43
N ILE A 323 -1.81 -7.65 -10.79
CA ILE A 323 -3.15 -7.06 -10.65
C ILE A 323 -3.82 -7.46 -9.33
N ARG A 324 -3.61 -8.71 -8.87
CA ARG A 324 -4.33 -9.30 -7.72
C ARG A 324 -3.43 -9.65 -6.54
N GLY A 325 -2.13 -9.35 -6.64
CA GLY A 325 -1.15 -9.64 -5.60
C GLY A 325 -0.69 -8.38 -4.88
N THR A 326 0.05 -7.53 -5.59
CA THR A 326 0.68 -6.32 -5.04
C THR A 326 0.64 -5.18 -6.04
N ASP A 327 0.61 -3.95 -5.56
CA ASP A 327 0.78 -2.73 -6.34
C ASP A 327 2.27 -2.31 -6.48
N HIS A 328 3.19 -3.03 -5.84
CA HIS A 328 4.63 -2.71 -5.89
C HIS A 328 5.31 -3.40 -7.07
N TRP A 329 4.97 -2.97 -8.27
CA TRP A 329 5.60 -3.41 -9.51
C TRP A 329 5.92 -2.25 -10.45
N PHE A 330 6.89 -2.50 -11.32
CA PHE A 330 7.45 -1.55 -12.26
C PHE A 330 7.54 -2.21 -13.63
N LEU A 331 6.86 -1.62 -14.62
CA LEU A 331 6.73 -2.17 -15.96
C LEU A 331 7.56 -1.36 -16.96
N LYS A 332 8.18 -2.05 -17.92
CA LYS A 332 8.85 -1.43 -19.06
C LYS A 332 7.85 -0.60 -19.90
N PRO A 333 8.10 0.69 -20.16
CA PRO A 333 7.12 1.57 -20.80
C PRO A 333 6.56 1.06 -22.14
N SER A 334 7.41 0.59 -23.05
CA SER A 334 7.02 0.09 -24.38
C SER A 334 6.14 -1.16 -24.35
N ILE A 335 6.07 -1.86 -23.22
CA ILE A 335 5.12 -2.96 -23.02
C ILE A 335 3.72 -2.41 -22.85
N TRP A 336 3.56 -1.39 -21.99
CA TRP A 336 2.28 -0.76 -21.75
C TRP A 336 1.74 -0.08 -23.01
N GLU A 337 2.58 0.59 -23.79
CA GLU A 337 2.19 1.24 -25.04
C GLU A 337 1.47 0.30 -26.01
N LYS A 338 1.90 -0.97 -26.07
CA LYS A 338 1.35 -2.01 -26.95
C LYS A 338 0.05 -2.64 -26.44
N VAL A 339 -0.32 -2.40 -25.17
CA VAL A 339 -1.61 -2.86 -24.63
C VAL A 339 -2.74 -2.02 -25.24
N SER A 340 -3.80 -2.68 -25.71
CA SER A 340 -4.93 -1.98 -26.33
C SER A 340 -5.65 -1.07 -25.32
N PRO A 341 -6.27 0.04 -25.77
CA PRO A 341 -6.99 0.95 -24.88
C PRO A 341 -8.03 0.25 -24.00
N GLY A 342 -8.81 -0.67 -24.58
CA GLY A 342 -9.79 -1.48 -23.84
C GLY A 342 -9.16 -2.30 -22.71
N ALA A 343 -8.07 -3.01 -23.01
CA ALA A 343 -7.35 -3.79 -22.01
C ALA A 343 -6.72 -2.91 -20.92
N LYS A 344 -6.19 -1.73 -21.27
CA LYS A 344 -5.66 -0.77 -20.28
C LYS A 344 -6.72 -0.34 -19.27
N MET A 345 -7.93 0.00 -19.75
CA MET A 345 -9.04 0.39 -18.88
C MET A 345 -9.44 -0.75 -17.93
N THR A 346 -9.59 -1.97 -18.46
CA THR A 346 -9.89 -3.15 -17.63
C THR A 346 -8.82 -3.39 -16.57
N ILE A 347 -7.55 -3.36 -16.96
CA ILE A 347 -6.42 -3.53 -16.03
C ILE A 347 -6.43 -2.50 -14.90
N LEU A 348 -6.63 -1.23 -15.24
CA LEU A 348 -6.61 -0.14 -14.26
C LEU A 348 -7.78 -0.21 -13.28
N GLU A 349 -8.95 -0.66 -13.75
CA GLU A 349 -10.11 -0.85 -12.88
C GLU A 349 -9.94 -2.08 -11.98
N ASP A 350 -9.44 -3.19 -12.53
CA ASP A 350 -9.28 -4.45 -11.81
C ASP A 350 -8.23 -4.38 -10.69
N ILE A 351 -7.28 -3.44 -10.74
CA ILE A 351 -6.34 -3.19 -9.62
C ILE A 351 -7.09 -2.79 -8.34
N LYS A 352 -8.29 -2.18 -8.45
CA LYS A 352 -9.12 -1.80 -7.30
C LYS A 352 -9.90 -2.99 -6.73
N ASP A 353 -10.03 -4.08 -7.47
CA ASP A 353 -10.89 -5.20 -7.10
C ASP A 353 -10.21 -6.12 -6.07
N LEU A 354 -10.51 -5.84 -4.80
CA LEU A 354 -10.05 -6.63 -3.66
C LEU A 354 -10.83 -7.93 -3.47
N GLY A 355 -11.81 -8.24 -4.34
CA GLY A 355 -12.58 -9.48 -4.31
C GLY A 355 -11.79 -10.70 -4.81
N PHE A 356 -10.76 -10.47 -5.62
CA PHE A 356 -9.89 -11.52 -6.14
C PHE A 356 -8.52 -11.55 -5.46
N ASN A 357 -7.81 -12.66 -5.63
CA ASN A 357 -6.48 -12.89 -5.10
C ASN A 357 -5.64 -13.68 -6.12
N ILE A 358 -4.38 -13.99 -5.81
CA ILE A 358 -3.48 -14.62 -6.81
C ILE A 358 -3.86 -16.06 -7.17
N GLY A 359 -4.81 -16.67 -6.44
CA GLY A 359 -5.39 -17.97 -6.76
C GLY A 359 -6.37 -17.93 -7.93
N THR A 360 -6.82 -16.75 -8.35
CA THR A 360 -7.69 -16.60 -9.53
C THR A 360 -6.87 -16.00 -10.68
N PRO A 361 -6.65 -16.73 -11.78
CA PRO A 361 -5.89 -16.22 -12.93
C PRO A 361 -6.48 -14.93 -13.50
N TYR A 362 -5.61 -14.01 -13.90
CA TYR A 362 -6.01 -12.76 -14.52
C TYR A 362 -6.28 -12.95 -16.02
N PRO A 363 -7.48 -12.56 -16.53
CA PRO A 363 -7.89 -12.90 -17.89
C PRO A 363 -7.32 -11.98 -18.98
N VAL A 364 -6.85 -10.77 -18.63
CA VAL A 364 -6.33 -9.79 -19.60
C VAL A 364 -4.81 -9.85 -19.65
N SER A 365 -4.23 -9.90 -20.85
CA SER A 365 -2.78 -10.02 -20.99
C SER A 365 -2.09 -8.68 -21.22
N ILE A 366 -1.08 -8.40 -20.41
CA ILE A 366 -0.08 -7.33 -20.55
C ILE A 366 1.05 -7.80 -21.47
N PHE A 367 1.46 -9.08 -21.35
CA PHE A 367 2.58 -9.68 -22.07
C PHE A 367 2.16 -10.46 -23.33
N LYS A 368 1.10 -10.01 -24.02
CA LYS A 368 0.53 -10.71 -25.19
C LYS A 368 1.60 -11.10 -26.21
N ASN A 369 2.43 -10.15 -26.62
CA ASN A 369 3.49 -10.38 -27.61
C ASN A 369 4.55 -11.39 -27.14
N LEU A 370 4.82 -11.45 -25.83
CA LEU A 370 5.77 -12.42 -25.27
C LEU A 370 5.16 -13.82 -25.24
N LYS A 371 3.88 -13.94 -24.89
CA LYS A 371 3.12 -15.19 -24.99
C LYS A 371 3.07 -15.72 -26.42
N GLU A 372 2.90 -14.84 -27.41
CA GLU A 372 2.90 -15.21 -28.83
C GLU A 372 4.25 -15.78 -29.28
N LYS A 373 5.38 -15.17 -28.86
CA LYS A 373 6.73 -15.70 -29.15
C LYS A 373 6.94 -17.10 -28.57
N LEU A 374 6.47 -17.34 -27.34
CA LEU A 374 6.59 -18.66 -26.70
C LEU A 374 5.74 -19.74 -27.40
N LYS A 375 4.60 -19.36 -28.00
CA LYS A 375 3.79 -20.31 -28.80
C LYS A 375 4.51 -20.75 -30.07
N VAL A 376 5.27 -19.86 -30.70
CA VAL A 376 6.00 -20.17 -31.93
C VAL A 376 7.18 -21.09 -31.66
N ASN A 377 7.88 -20.93 -30.53
CA ASN A 377 9.03 -21.77 -30.19
C ASN A 377 8.67 -23.19 -29.70
N ASN A 378 7.40 -23.43 -29.36
CA ASN A 378 6.88 -24.74 -28.91
C ASN A 378 6.15 -25.51 -30.04
N ARG A 379 6.19 -25.01 -31.27
CA ARG A 379 5.76 -25.71 -32.50
C ARG A 379 7.00 -26.10 -33.28
#